data_AF-A0A7M3T5V7-F1
#
_entry.id   AF-A0A7M3T5V7-F1
#
_cell.length_a   1.000
_cell.length_b   1.000
_cell.length_c   1.000
_cell.angle_alpha   90.00
_cell.angle_beta   90.00
_cell.angle_gamma   90.00
#
_symmetry.space_group_name_H-M   'P 1'
#
loop_
_entity.id
_entity.type
_entity.pdbx_description
1 polymer ?
#
loop_
_entity_poly.entity_id
_entity_poly.type
_entity_poly.pdbx_seq_one_letter_code
_entity_poly.pdbx_strand_id
1 'polypeptide(L)'
;MISLAAEFGIPPERSALRSGFLGWQCRVRQMMMREGGGRPSDAVMPEVTLDGEDAPLGRIITVLSKAPAWSVTPELTHIAKKTNDPMKWREEALTFFSATYFQRPHEFSDILTASFAPGSEGAARLRAAPGVTLSFDAYGQRYDLSCKVWKLARRNPLRAATIAHNRLFNPALHPDADILGFEPDWEKSTADPAPA
;
A
#
# COMPACT_ATOMS: atom_id res chain seq x y z
N MET A 1 -0.67 27.91 9.59
CA MET A 1 -0.91 28.75 8.40
C MET A 1 -1.09 27.81 7.22
N ILE A 2 -2.22 27.90 6.51
CA ILE A 2 -2.42 27.13 5.27
C ILE A 2 -1.72 27.91 4.16
N SER A 3 -0.86 27.24 3.38
CA SER A 3 -0.15 27.85 2.25
C SER A 3 -1.15 28.23 1.15
N LEU A 4 -0.92 29.38 0.52
CA LEU A 4 -1.70 29.93 -0.60
C LEU A 4 -1.90 28.89 -1.73
N ALA A 5 -0.96 27.96 -1.91
CA ALA A 5 -1.05 26.88 -2.91
C ALA A 5 -2.21 25.90 -2.67
N ALA A 6 -2.55 25.62 -1.39
CA ALA A 6 -3.65 24.73 -1.04
C ALA A 6 -5.03 25.37 -1.34
N GLU A 7 -5.10 26.70 -1.34
CA GLU A 7 -6.31 27.48 -1.64
C GLU A 7 -6.64 27.47 -3.15
N PHE A 8 -5.62 27.37 -4.00
CA PHE A 8 -5.76 27.33 -5.46
C PHE A 8 -5.77 25.91 -6.06
N GLY A 9 -5.84 24.87 -5.24
CA GLY A 9 -5.83 23.48 -5.72
C GLY A 9 -4.54 23.07 -6.42
N ILE A 10 -3.44 23.80 -6.19
CA ILE A 10 -2.12 23.44 -6.67
C ILE A 10 -1.62 22.36 -5.71
N PRO A 11 -1.44 21.10 -6.17
CA PRO A 11 -0.97 20.04 -5.29
C PRO A 11 0.37 20.46 -4.69
N PRO A 12 0.62 20.17 -3.39
CA PRO A 12 1.89 20.49 -2.76
C PRO A 12 3.01 19.91 -3.61
N GLU A 13 4.12 20.66 -3.71
CA GLU A 13 5.31 20.26 -4.44
C GLU A 13 5.65 18.80 -4.10
N ARG A 14 5.61 17.93 -5.11
CA ARG A 14 5.83 16.49 -4.88
C ARG A 14 7.30 16.32 -4.55
N SER A 15 7.61 15.95 -3.31
CA SER A 15 8.99 15.65 -2.93
C SER A 15 9.57 14.57 -3.85
N ALA A 16 10.85 14.71 -4.20
CA ALA A 16 11.57 13.71 -5.00
C ALA A 16 11.50 12.33 -4.32
N LEU A 17 11.53 12.30 -2.98
CA LEU A 17 11.36 11.10 -2.17
C LEU A 17 10.03 10.39 -2.42
N ARG A 18 8.91 11.12 -2.34
CA ARG A 18 7.57 10.58 -2.60
C ARG A 18 7.47 10.02 -4.02
N SER A 19 7.93 10.78 -5.00
CA SER A 19 7.86 10.39 -6.41
C SER A 19 8.74 9.17 -6.71
N GLY A 20 9.94 9.14 -6.14
CA GLY A 20 10.87 8.01 -6.20
C GLY A 20 10.27 6.75 -5.59
N PHE A 21 9.71 6.85 -4.37
CA PHE A 21 9.08 5.73 -3.69
C PHE A 21 7.91 5.15 -4.50
N LEU A 22 7.00 6.00 -4.99
CA LEU A 22 5.85 5.54 -5.78
C LEU A 22 6.29 4.89 -7.11
N GLY A 23 7.30 5.47 -7.77
CA GLY A 23 7.88 4.89 -8.99
C GLY A 23 8.51 3.52 -8.72
N TRP A 24 9.30 3.42 -7.65
CA TRP A 24 9.93 2.17 -7.21
C TRP A 24 8.89 1.11 -6.84
N GLN A 25 7.90 1.43 -6.01
CA GLN A 25 6.81 0.53 -5.63
C GLN A 25 6.00 0.05 -6.83
N CYS A 26 5.71 0.92 -7.79
CA CYS A 26 5.06 0.52 -9.04
C CYS A 26 5.89 -0.51 -9.81
N ARG A 27 7.20 -0.25 -9.97
CA ARG A 27 8.11 -1.14 -10.69
C ARG A 27 8.21 -2.51 -10.03
N VAL A 28 8.45 -2.57 -8.72
CA VAL A 28 8.61 -3.85 -8.00
C VAL A 28 7.31 -4.66 -7.99
N ARG A 29 6.15 -4.01 -7.88
CA ARG A 29 4.85 -4.70 -7.96
C ARG A 29 4.53 -5.18 -9.37
N GLN A 30 4.97 -4.47 -10.41
CA GLN A 30 4.84 -4.96 -11.77
C GLN A 30 5.69 -6.22 -12.01
N MET A 31 6.95 -6.24 -11.55
CA MET A 31 7.80 -7.44 -11.60
C MET A 31 7.17 -8.59 -10.81
N MET A 32 6.66 -8.31 -9.60
CA MET A 32 5.94 -9.28 -8.76
C MET A 32 4.75 -9.93 -9.48
N MET A 33 4.01 -9.16 -10.29
CA MET A 33 2.85 -9.68 -11.03
C MET A 33 3.23 -10.43 -12.31
N ARG A 34 4.28 -9.99 -13.02
CA ARG A 34 4.73 -10.59 -14.28
C ARG A 34 5.56 -11.86 -14.07
N GLU A 35 6.43 -11.87 -13.07
CA GLU A 35 7.47 -12.88 -12.89
C GLU A 35 7.26 -13.64 -11.57
N GLY A 36 6.84 -12.95 -10.51
CA GLY A 36 6.63 -13.54 -9.18
C GLY A 36 5.28 -14.24 -9.00
N GLY A 37 4.45 -14.32 -10.04
CA GLY A 37 3.10 -14.89 -9.97
C GLY A 37 2.21 -14.24 -8.92
N GLY A 38 2.43 -12.95 -8.61
CA GLY A 38 1.70 -12.16 -7.61
C GLY A 38 2.00 -12.52 -6.16
N ARG A 39 3.08 -13.25 -5.88
CA ARG A 39 3.51 -13.53 -4.49
C ARG A 39 4.24 -12.33 -3.90
N PRO A 40 3.87 -11.84 -2.70
CA PRO A 40 4.60 -10.77 -2.02
C PRO A 40 6.09 -11.08 -1.88
N SER A 41 6.93 -10.08 -2.15
CA SER A 41 8.38 -10.09 -1.90
C SER A 41 8.76 -9.06 -0.84
N ASP A 42 10.03 -9.04 -0.44
CA ASP A 42 10.56 -8.08 0.54
C ASP A 42 10.29 -6.62 0.14
N ALA A 43 10.23 -6.32 -1.16
CA ALA A 43 9.95 -4.99 -1.69
C ALA A 43 8.54 -4.45 -1.34
N VAL A 44 7.61 -5.32 -0.93
CA VAL A 44 6.24 -4.94 -0.53
C VAL A 44 5.91 -5.36 0.91
N MET A 45 6.87 -5.98 1.58
CA MET A 45 6.76 -6.53 2.93
C MET A 45 7.71 -5.81 3.90
N PRO A 46 7.48 -4.53 4.20
CA PRO A 46 8.38 -3.78 5.05
C PRO A 46 8.44 -4.38 6.46
N GLU A 47 9.59 -4.23 7.10
CA GLU A 47 9.70 -4.33 8.54
C GLU A 47 9.05 -3.11 9.18
N VAL A 48 8.31 -3.33 10.26
CA VAL A 48 7.59 -2.29 10.97
C VAL A 48 8.19 -2.14 12.35
N THR A 49 8.70 -0.95 12.64
CA THR A 49 9.24 -0.59 13.95
C THR A 49 8.36 0.50 14.55
N LEU A 50 7.94 0.34 15.80
CA LEU A 50 7.16 1.37 16.49
C LEU A 50 8.08 2.51 16.91
N ASP A 51 7.62 3.76 16.85
CA ASP A 51 8.42 4.90 17.29
C ASP A 51 8.85 4.71 18.76
N GLY A 52 10.16 4.81 19.01
CA GLY A 52 10.76 4.62 20.33
C GLY A 52 11.10 3.16 20.68
N GLU A 53 10.82 2.20 19.81
CA GLU A 53 11.32 0.83 19.92
C GLU A 53 12.50 0.60 18.95
N ASP A 54 13.53 -0.13 19.39
CA ASP A 54 14.70 -0.45 18.55
C ASP A 54 14.51 -1.75 17.74
N ALA A 55 13.62 -2.63 18.20
CA ALA A 55 13.35 -3.92 17.57
C ALA A 55 12.11 -3.84 16.67
N PRO A 56 12.15 -4.39 15.45
CA PRO A 56 10.95 -4.48 14.62
C PRO A 56 9.87 -5.33 15.27
N LEU A 57 8.61 -4.88 15.18
CA LEU A 57 7.43 -5.65 15.54
C LEU A 57 7.25 -6.87 14.63
N GLY A 58 7.70 -6.76 13.37
CA GLY A 58 7.61 -7.79 12.36
C GLY A 58 7.37 -7.20 10.97
N ARG A 59 6.98 -8.06 10.01
CA ARG A 59 6.67 -7.65 8.64
C ARG A 59 5.17 -7.66 8.36
N ILE A 60 4.73 -6.71 7.55
CA ILE A 60 3.35 -6.64 7.05
C ILE A 60 3.32 -6.66 5.54
N ILE A 61 2.27 -7.18 4.91
CA ILE A 61 2.10 -7.07 3.46
C ILE A 61 1.35 -5.78 3.14
N THR A 62 1.99 -4.88 2.40
CA THR A 62 1.37 -3.61 2.00
C THR A 62 0.70 -3.71 0.63
N VAL A 63 -0.40 -2.98 0.46
CA VAL A 63 -1.10 -2.78 -0.79
C VAL A 63 -0.95 -1.33 -1.21
N LEU A 64 -0.60 -1.13 -2.49
CA LEU A 64 -0.56 0.17 -3.14
C LEU A 64 -1.81 0.32 -4.03
N SER A 65 -2.73 1.20 -3.61
CA SER A 65 -4.00 1.42 -4.30
C SER A 65 -3.99 2.69 -5.15
N LYS A 66 -4.69 2.68 -6.28
CA LYS A 66 -4.99 3.90 -7.03
C LYS A 66 -5.68 4.92 -6.13
N ALA A 67 -5.35 6.19 -6.29
CA ALA A 67 -6.06 7.28 -5.63
C ALA A 67 -7.53 7.30 -6.07
N PRO A 68 -8.46 7.87 -5.28
CA PRO A 68 -9.89 7.83 -5.59
C PRO A 68 -10.27 8.29 -7.01
N ALA A 69 -9.57 9.30 -7.54
CA ALA A 69 -9.78 9.81 -8.90
C ALA A 69 -9.43 8.82 -10.03
N TRP A 70 -8.65 7.78 -9.71
CA TRP A 70 -8.18 6.75 -10.63
C TRP A 70 -8.60 5.34 -10.18
N SER A 71 -9.61 5.25 -9.31
CA SER A 71 -10.03 4.00 -8.68
C SER A 71 -10.50 2.99 -9.71
N VAL A 72 -10.02 1.75 -9.56
CA VAL A 72 -10.48 0.57 -10.31
C VAL A 72 -11.18 -0.45 -9.40
N THR A 73 -11.65 0.00 -8.24
CA THR A 73 -12.29 -0.87 -7.24
C THR A 73 -13.49 -1.65 -7.80
N PRO A 74 -14.37 -1.06 -8.63
CA PRO A 74 -15.46 -1.79 -9.28
C PRO A 74 -14.97 -2.96 -10.15
N GLU A 75 -13.91 -2.75 -10.92
CA GLU A 75 -13.29 -3.73 -11.83
C GLU A 75 -12.72 -4.90 -11.03
N LEU A 76 -11.94 -4.62 -9.98
CA LEU A 76 -11.41 -5.65 -9.08
C LEU A 76 -12.51 -6.46 -8.40
N THR A 77 -13.58 -5.78 -7.99
CA THR A 77 -14.75 -6.44 -7.39
C THR A 77 -15.50 -7.31 -8.40
N HIS A 78 -15.54 -6.90 -9.68
CA HIS A 78 -16.20 -7.66 -10.73
C HIS A 78 -15.48 -8.97 -11.03
N ILE A 79 -14.13 -8.97 -11.04
CA ILE A 79 -13.33 -10.19 -11.24
C ILE A 79 -13.73 -11.29 -10.24
N ALA A 80 -13.83 -10.94 -8.95
CA ALA A 80 -14.21 -11.90 -7.90
C ALA A 80 -15.69 -12.35 -7.97
N LYS A 81 -16.57 -11.61 -8.65
CA LYS A 81 -18.01 -11.92 -8.76
C LYS A 81 -18.35 -12.81 -9.97
N LYS A 82 -17.48 -12.84 -10.98
CA LYS A 82 -17.73 -13.51 -12.27
C LYS A 82 -17.83 -15.03 -12.17
N THR A 83 -17.17 -15.62 -11.18
CA THR A 83 -17.08 -17.07 -10.96
C THR A 83 -16.90 -17.35 -9.46
N ASN A 84 -17.19 -18.56 -9.00
CA ASN A 84 -16.90 -19.01 -7.62
C ASN A 84 -15.54 -19.71 -7.50
N ASP A 85 -14.78 -19.81 -8.60
CA ASP A 85 -13.48 -20.49 -8.65
C ASP A 85 -12.34 -19.51 -8.32
N PRO A 86 -11.67 -19.65 -7.16
CA PRO A 86 -10.62 -18.73 -6.75
C PRO A 86 -9.36 -18.79 -7.62
N MET A 87 -9.11 -19.90 -8.31
CA MET A 87 -7.96 -20.00 -9.22
C MET A 87 -8.14 -19.07 -10.42
N LYS A 88 -9.37 -19.02 -10.97
CA LYS A 88 -9.71 -18.09 -12.05
C LYS A 88 -9.64 -16.62 -11.61
N TRP A 89 -10.03 -16.31 -10.37
CA TRP A 89 -9.86 -14.95 -9.83
C TRP A 89 -8.40 -14.54 -9.84
N ARG A 90 -7.52 -15.43 -9.38
CA ARG A 90 -6.08 -15.20 -9.34
C ARG A 90 -5.50 -15.00 -10.74
N GLU A 91 -5.85 -15.84 -11.71
CA GLU A 91 -5.36 -15.74 -13.09
C GLU A 91 -5.79 -14.42 -13.77
N GLU A 92 -7.07 -14.04 -13.62
CA GLU A 92 -7.60 -12.79 -14.18
C GLU A 92 -6.99 -11.57 -13.47
N ALA A 93 -6.77 -11.64 -12.15
CA ALA A 93 -6.06 -10.62 -11.39
C ALA A 93 -4.60 -10.47 -11.84
N LEU A 94 -3.87 -11.57 -12.04
CA LEU A 94 -2.50 -11.54 -12.54
C LEU A 94 -2.45 -10.89 -13.92
N THR A 95 -3.38 -11.24 -14.80
CA THR A 95 -3.51 -10.61 -16.14
C THR A 95 -3.75 -9.10 -16.02
N PHE A 96 -4.68 -8.70 -15.16
CA PHE A 96 -5.01 -7.29 -14.94
C PHE A 96 -3.83 -6.48 -14.38
N PHE A 97 -3.20 -6.97 -13.32
CA PHE A 97 -2.11 -6.25 -12.63
C PHE A 97 -0.77 -6.29 -13.38
N SER A 98 -0.51 -7.33 -14.19
CA SER A 98 0.71 -7.43 -15.01
C SER A 98 0.71 -6.50 -16.22
N ALA A 99 -0.47 -6.03 -16.64
CA ALA A 99 -0.64 -5.16 -17.81
C ALA A 99 -0.14 -3.72 -17.53
N THR A 100 -1.07 -2.76 -17.51
CA THR A 100 -0.76 -1.32 -17.41
C THR A 100 -0.99 -0.73 -16.02
N TYR A 101 -1.54 -1.50 -15.08
CA TYR A 101 -1.97 -1.00 -13.77
C TYR A 101 -0.89 -0.18 -13.04
N PHE A 102 0.36 -0.66 -13.02
CA PHE A 102 1.50 -0.01 -12.35
C PHE A 102 2.32 0.94 -13.24
N GLN A 103 1.89 1.26 -14.47
CA GLN A 103 2.71 2.09 -15.38
C GLN A 103 2.68 3.59 -15.06
N ARG A 104 1.73 4.05 -14.24
CA ARG A 104 1.51 5.47 -13.94
C ARG A 104 1.55 5.74 -12.44
N PRO A 105 2.73 5.99 -11.86
CA PRO A 105 2.90 6.19 -10.42
C PRO A 105 2.07 7.34 -9.84
N HIS A 106 1.87 8.42 -10.61
CA HIS A 106 1.11 9.60 -10.18
C HIS A 106 -0.39 9.34 -9.95
N GLU A 107 -0.92 8.21 -10.43
CA GLU A 107 -2.31 7.80 -10.23
C GLU A 107 -2.52 7.08 -8.88
N PHE A 108 -1.44 6.75 -8.16
CA PHE A 108 -1.50 6.04 -6.90
C PHE A 108 -1.59 6.98 -5.70
N SER A 109 -2.27 6.49 -4.65
CA SER A 109 -2.22 7.07 -3.32
C SER A 109 -0.83 6.85 -2.72
N ASP A 110 -0.32 7.83 -1.96
CA ASP A 110 0.87 7.69 -1.12
C ASP A 110 0.58 6.97 0.21
N ILE A 111 -0.69 6.89 0.62
CA ILE A 111 -1.10 6.06 1.75
C ILE A 111 -1.05 4.59 1.34
N LEU A 112 -0.17 3.83 1.99
CA LEU A 112 -0.13 2.37 1.91
C LEU A 112 -1.17 1.76 2.84
N THR A 113 -1.68 0.58 2.49
CA THR A 113 -2.64 -0.12 3.36
C THR A 113 -2.21 -1.55 3.65
N ALA A 114 -2.63 -2.08 4.80
CA ALA A 114 -2.47 -3.49 5.12
C ALA A 114 -3.74 -4.03 5.80
N SER A 115 -4.04 -5.31 5.55
CA SER A 115 -5.18 -6.00 6.16
C SER A 115 -4.74 -6.86 7.32
N PHE A 116 -5.50 -6.81 8.42
CA PHE A 116 -5.26 -7.58 9.63
C PHE A 116 -6.51 -8.40 9.97
N ALA A 117 -6.29 -9.54 10.62
CA ALA A 117 -7.38 -10.33 11.17
C ALA A 117 -8.16 -9.49 12.22
N PRO A 118 -9.48 -9.71 12.35
CA PRO A 118 -10.26 -9.06 13.40
C PRO A 118 -9.63 -9.29 14.79
N GLY A 119 -9.51 -8.23 15.58
CA GLY A 119 -8.93 -8.32 16.93
C GLY A 119 -7.43 -8.60 16.97
N SER A 120 -6.70 -8.43 15.85
CA SER A 120 -5.24 -8.60 15.81
C SER A 120 -4.54 -7.71 16.84
N GLU A 121 -3.76 -8.34 17.73
CA GLU A 121 -2.94 -7.64 18.72
C GLU A 121 -1.90 -6.73 18.06
N GLY A 122 -1.25 -7.20 16.98
CA GLY A 122 -0.32 -6.39 16.20
C GLY A 122 -0.99 -5.14 15.62
N ALA A 123 -2.21 -5.27 15.08
CA ALA A 123 -2.97 -4.11 14.60
C ALA A 123 -3.34 -3.13 15.72
N ALA A 124 -3.65 -3.64 16.91
CA ALA A 124 -3.94 -2.81 18.08
C ALA A 124 -2.70 -2.03 18.54
N ARG A 125 -1.53 -2.68 18.61
CA ARG A 125 -0.24 -2.03 18.93
C ARG A 125 0.11 -0.94 17.92
N LEU A 126 0.02 -1.24 16.62
CA LEU A 126 0.30 -0.29 15.54
C LEU A 126 -0.58 0.97 15.64
N ARG A 127 -1.84 0.81 16.04
CA ARG A 127 -2.78 1.94 16.20
C ARG A 127 -2.57 2.76 17.46
N ALA A 128 -2.01 2.15 18.51
CA ALA A 128 -1.75 2.83 19.78
C ALA A 128 -0.42 3.60 19.75
N ALA A 129 0.49 3.24 18.86
CA ALA A 129 1.77 3.93 18.68
C ALA A 129 1.57 5.36 18.13
N PRO A 130 2.40 6.33 18.55
CA PRO A 130 2.35 7.70 18.05
C PRO A 130 2.75 7.80 16.57
N GLY A 131 3.57 6.84 16.10
CA GLY A 131 4.03 6.69 14.74
C GLY A 131 4.76 5.35 14.58
N VAL A 132 5.07 5.00 13.34
CA VAL A 132 5.85 3.81 13.00
C VAL A 132 6.82 4.12 11.87
N THR A 133 7.90 3.37 11.79
CA THR A 133 8.76 3.34 10.60
C THR A 133 8.47 2.09 9.78
N LEU A 134 8.21 2.25 8.49
CA LEU A 134 8.16 1.16 7.51
C LEU A 134 9.49 1.10 6.76
N SER A 135 10.27 0.06 7.01
CA SER A 135 11.57 -0.16 6.38
C SER A 135 11.44 -1.15 5.23
N PHE A 136 11.62 -0.65 4.02
CA PHE A 136 11.67 -1.42 2.79
C PHE A 136 13.11 -1.55 2.33
N ASP A 137 13.56 -2.77 2.01
CA ASP A 137 14.92 -3.01 1.49
C ASP A 137 14.86 -4.09 0.42
N ALA A 138 14.99 -3.70 -0.85
CA ALA A 138 15.04 -4.63 -1.97
C ALA A 138 15.63 -3.98 -3.22
N TYR A 139 16.27 -4.81 -4.07
CA TYR A 139 16.84 -4.39 -5.36
C TYR A 139 17.87 -3.24 -5.24
N GLY A 140 18.64 -3.22 -4.16
CA GLY A 140 19.66 -2.18 -3.92
C GLY A 140 19.06 -0.81 -3.63
N GLN A 141 17.80 -0.74 -3.23
CA GLN A 141 17.11 0.46 -2.82
C GLN A 141 16.43 0.24 -1.48
N ARG A 142 16.72 1.13 -0.54
CA ARG A 142 16.08 1.20 0.77
C ARG A 142 15.21 2.44 0.88
N TYR A 143 14.06 2.29 1.53
CA TYR A 143 13.19 3.38 1.98
C TYR A 143 12.80 3.15 3.43
N ASP A 144 13.03 4.15 4.29
CA ASP A 144 12.52 4.16 5.65
C ASP A 144 11.44 5.24 5.74
N LEU A 145 10.17 4.83 5.80
CA LEU A 145 9.03 5.74 5.82
C LEU A 145 8.53 5.94 7.25
N SER A 146 8.70 7.15 7.79
CA SER A 146 8.05 7.54 9.04
C SER A 146 6.56 7.76 8.75
N CYS A 147 5.68 7.04 9.42
CA CYS A 147 4.25 6.97 9.09
C CYS A 147 3.35 7.21 10.30
N LYS A 148 2.25 7.91 10.06
CA LYS A 148 1.06 7.87 10.94
C LYS A 148 0.17 6.70 10.57
N VAL A 149 -0.41 6.06 11.58
CA VAL A 149 -1.27 4.89 11.40
C VAL A 149 -2.74 5.24 11.61
N TRP A 150 -3.58 4.88 10.65
CA TRP A 150 -5.01 5.14 10.67
C TRP A 150 -5.81 3.85 10.54
N LYS A 151 -6.83 3.65 11.39
CA LYS A 151 -7.87 2.64 11.09
C LYS A 151 -8.81 3.22 10.04
N LEU A 152 -8.85 2.62 8.86
CA LEU A 152 -9.70 3.13 7.78
C LEU A 152 -11.17 2.79 8.05
N ALA A 153 -12.01 3.82 8.03
CA ALA A 153 -13.45 3.66 8.19
C ALA A 153 -14.07 2.83 7.05
N ARG A 154 -15.24 2.22 7.30
CA ARG A 154 -15.93 1.36 6.32
C ARG A 154 -16.18 2.03 4.96
N ARG A 155 -16.44 3.34 4.96
CA ARG A 155 -16.72 4.15 3.75
C ARG A 155 -15.45 4.70 3.09
N ASN A 156 -14.27 4.48 3.66
CA ASN A 156 -13.03 4.97 3.08
C ASN A 156 -12.74 4.24 1.75
N PRO A 157 -12.45 4.96 0.65
CA PRO A 157 -12.21 4.35 -0.66
C PRO A 157 -10.97 3.45 -0.69
N LEU A 158 -9.90 3.78 0.03
CA LEU A 158 -8.70 2.94 0.11
C LEU A 158 -8.97 1.63 0.85
N ARG A 159 -9.89 1.63 1.83
CA ARG A 159 -10.36 0.40 2.47
C ARG A 159 -11.05 -0.51 1.45
N ALA A 160 -11.96 0.03 0.63
CA ALA A 160 -12.68 -0.73 -0.38
C ALA A 160 -11.73 -1.30 -1.44
N ALA A 161 -10.79 -0.49 -1.94
CA ALA A 161 -9.76 -0.91 -2.88
C ALA A 161 -8.88 -2.04 -2.32
N THR A 162 -8.45 -1.92 -1.06
CA THR A 162 -7.61 -2.94 -0.38
C THR A 162 -8.33 -4.27 -0.26
N ILE A 163 -9.61 -4.25 0.12
CA ILE A 163 -10.42 -5.47 0.23
C ILE A 163 -10.63 -6.10 -1.15
N ALA A 164 -10.99 -5.29 -2.15
CA ALA A 164 -11.19 -5.77 -3.51
C ALA A 164 -9.91 -6.41 -4.08
N HIS A 165 -8.75 -5.78 -3.88
CA HIS A 165 -7.44 -6.33 -4.24
C HIS A 165 -7.16 -7.64 -3.48
N ASN A 166 -7.20 -7.64 -2.15
CA ASN A 166 -6.77 -8.78 -1.35
C ASN A 166 -7.67 -10.00 -1.55
N ARG A 167 -8.97 -9.80 -1.83
CA ARG A 167 -9.90 -10.91 -2.10
C ARG A 167 -9.49 -11.74 -3.32
N LEU A 168 -8.85 -11.13 -4.31
CA LEU A 168 -8.38 -11.82 -5.53
C LEU A 168 -7.22 -12.78 -5.28
N PHE A 169 -6.44 -12.54 -4.22
CA PHE A 169 -5.25 -13.34 -3.88
C PHE A 169 -5.42 -14.14 -2.58
N ASN A 170 -6.36 -13.75 -1.73
CA ASN A 170 -6.72 -14.41 -0.49
C ASN A 170 -8.24 -14.59 -0.40
N PRO A 171 -8.78 -15.70 -0.94
CA PRO A 171 -10.20 -16.01 -0.89
C PRO A 171 -10.74 -16.12 0.55
N ALA A 172 -9.87 -16.51 1.49
CA ALA A 172 -10.19 -16.66 2.90
C ALA A 172 -10.14 -15.34 3.70
N LEU A 173 -9.97 -14.18 3.02
CA LEU A 173 -9.98 -12.87 3.68
C LEU A 173 -11.26 -12.71 4.53
N HIS A 174 -11.08 -12.43 5.82
CA HIS A 174 -12.19 -12.27 6.74
C HIS A 174 -13.02 -11.02 6.37
N PRO A 175 -14.37 -11.09 6.37
CA PRO A 175 -15.23 -9.95 6.00
C PRO A 175 -15.03 -8.73 6.90
N ASP A 176 -14.75 -8.97 8.18
CA ASP A 176 -14.47 -7.95 9.19
C ASP A 176 -12.98 -7.65 9.37
N ALA A 177 -12.14 -7.99 8.39
CA ALA A 177 -10.73 -7.63 8.43
C ALA A 177 -10.56 -6.11 8.65
N ASP A 178 -9.67 -5.76 9.58
CA ASP A 178 -9.28 -4.40 9.84
C ASP A 178 -8.28 -3.96 8.77
N ILE A 179 -8.52 -2.79 8.18
CA ILE A 179 -7.59 -2.18 7.23
C ILE A 179 -6.95 -0.97 7.92
N LEU A 180 -5.63 -1.01 8.04
CA LEU A 180 -4.84 0.13 8.49
C LEU A 180 -4.27 0.85 7.26
N GLY A 181 -4.29 2.17 7.32
CA GLY A 181 -3.57 3.06 6.39
C GLY A 181 -2.31 3.59 7.08
N PHE A 182 -1.21 3.60 6.35
CA PHE A 182 0.08 4.11 6.76
C PHE A 182 0.35 5.34 5.89
N GLU A 183 0.21 6.52 6.48
CA GLU A 183 0.40 7.81 5.81
C GLU A 183 1.82 8.30 6.08
N PRO A 184 2.70 8.34 5.07
CA PRO A 184 4.07 8.78 5.25
C PRO A 184 4.18 10.28 5.54
N ASP A 185 4.99 10.61 6.53
CA ASP A 185 5.58 11.94 6.74
C ASP A 185 6.85 12.03 5.86
N TRP A 186 6.69 12.57 4.66
CA TRP A 186 7.76 12.61 3.66
C TRP A 186 8.96 13.47 4.07
N GLU A 187 8.80 14.40 5.01
CA GLU A 187 9.90 15.23 5.52
C GLU A 187 10.80 14.47 6.50
N LYS A 188 10.25 13.44 7.16
CA LYS A 188 10.97 12.57 8.12
C LYS A 188 11.37 11.22 7.54
N SER A 189 10.94 10.95 6.32
CA SER A 189 11.25 9.70 5.62
C SER A 189 12.59 9.83 4.88
N THR A 190 13.24 8.70 4.63
CA THR A 190 14.55 8.66 3.96
C THR A 190 14.61 7.58 2.90
N ALA A 191 15.63 7.66 2.04
CA ALA A 191 15.94 6.66 1.04
C ALA A 191 17.45 6.55 0.85
N ASP A 192 17.92 5.33 0.55
CA ASP A 192 19.30 5.04 0.19
C ASP A 192 19.35 4.07 -1.00
N PRO A 193 19.91 4.47 -2.16
CA PRO A 193 20.34 5.82 -2.47
C PRO A 193 19.16 6.81 -2.49
N ALA A 194 19.45 8.10 -2.29
CA ALA A 194 18.44 9.14 -2.42
C ALA A 194 17.92 9.21 -3.88
N PRO A 195 16.61 9.34 -4.11
CA PRO A 195 16.07 9.49 -5.45
C PRO A 195 16.53 10.81 -6.08
N ALA A 196 16.85 10.74 -7.37
CA ALA A 196 17.32 11.85 -8.19
C ALA A 196 16.24 12.93 -8.40
#